data_AF-A0A358D9U1-F1
#
_entry.id   AF-A0A358D9U1-F1
#
_cell.length_a   1.000
_cell.length_b   1.000
_cell.length_c   1.000
_cell.angle_alpha   90.00
_cell.angle_beta   90.00
_cell.angle_gamma   90.00
#
_symmetry.space_group_name_H-M   'P 1'
#
loop_
_entity.id
_entity.type
_entity.pdbx_description
1 polymer ?
#
loop_
_entity_poly.entity_id
_entity_poly.type
_entity_poly.pdbx_seq_one_letter_code
_entity_poly.pdbx_strand_id
1 'polypeptide(L)'
;MNILTAMRERLDRLAVFAELDVEPSSLPSGAAALSDASVLEVLREVTGIANDAERLQSVVAGVAAQRSKRENGHSGLAATQGHASPVALVQSITGGTRADALRQVRVGQSLLDGSAPDAGAASGAEPARATDDSPDTTRAPWHAPLQAALWAGRLTTAQHDAIRSGLGEPEAEGVDPASAVLAWSVAAETLIDEAVAGASVEELRSRARQLRDILDPVGAENRFQERYEKRSLRTWIDQHGQHHGHIVFDDEMALWLRSTFAAALRPRRGGP
;
A
#
# COMPACT_ATOMS: atom_id res chain seq x y z
N MET A 1 -7.02 3.56 22.01
CA MET A 1 -6.00 4.60 22.30
C MET A 1 -5.87 5.49 21.06
N ASN A 2 -5.80 6.82 21.19
CA ASN A 2 -5.64 7.68 20.01
C ASN A 2 -4.17 7.69 19.54
N ILE A 3 -3.94 8.01 18.25
CA ILE A 3 -2.62 7.91 17.61
C ILE A 3 -1.56 8.80 18.27
N LEU A 4 -1.94 10.00 18.72
CA LEU A 4 -1.01 10.92 19.39
C LEU A 4 -0.58 10.41 20.77
N THR A 5 -1.49 9.76 21.50
CA THR A 5 -1.19 9.13 22.79
C THR A 5 -0.23 7.95 22.58
N ALA A 6 -0.47 7.12 21.56
CA ALA A 6 0.42 6.02 21.22
C ALA A 6 1.83 6.51 20.87
N MET A 7 1.95 7.55 20.04
CA MET A 7 3.25 8.14 19.69
C MET A 7 3.99 8.68 20.92
N ARG A 8 3.30 9.37 21.82
CA ARG A 8 3.89 9.88 23.07
C ARG A 8 4.40 8.74 23.95
N GLU A 9 3.61 7.70 24.16
CA GLU A 9 4.04 6.55 24.96
C GLU A 9 5.26 5.83 24.37
N ARG A 10 5.39 5.76 23.03
CA ARG A 10 6.60 5.23 22.36
C ARG A 10 7.81 6.13 22.61
N LEU A 11 7.64 7.44 22.52
CA LEU A 11 8.69 8.41 22.84
C LEU A 11 9.11 8.30 24.31
N ASP A 12 8.15 8.14 25.23
CA ASP A 12 8.43 7.96 26.65
C ASP A 12 9.24 6.67 26.90
N ARG A 13 8.96 5.58 26.17
CA ARG A 13 9.77 4.36 26.21
C ARG A 13 11.19 4.55 25.67
N LEU A 14 11.35 5.36 24.62
CA LEU A 14 12.67 5.72 24.08
C LEU A 14 13.46 6.62 25.02
N ALA A 15 12.80 7.49 25.79
CA ALA A 15 13.44 8.42 26.71
C ALA A 15 14.16 7.73 27.89
N VAL A 16 13.93 6.43 28.11
CA VAL A 16 14.62 5.65 29.16
C VAL A 16 16.07 5.33 28.78
N PHE A 17 16.41 5.34 27.48
CA PHE A 17 17.77 5.04 27.00
C PHE A 17 18.64 6.30 27.09
N ALA A 18 19.42 6.43 28.16
CA ALA A 18 20.34 7.54 28.38
C ALA A 18 21.39 7.65 27.26
N GLU A 19 21.72 6.54 26.59
CA GLU A 19 22.60 6.51 25.42
C GLU A 19 22.04 7.28 24.22
N LEU A 20 20.72 7.48 24.16
CA LEU A 20 20.03 8.25 23.11
C LEU A 20 19.70 9.68 23.53
N ASP A 21 19.73 10.00 24.84
CA ASP A 21 19.51 11.34 25.38
C ASP A 21 20.80 12.18 25.29
N VAL A 22 21.22 12.43 24.05
CA VAL A 22 22.45 13.13 23.71
C VAL A 22 22.20 14.14 22.60
N GLU A 23 23.13 15.08 22.43
CA GLU A 23 23.11 16.01 21.28
C GLU A 23 23.07 15.23 19.95
N PRO A 24 22.37 15.72 18.91
CA PRO A 24 22.21 15.00 17.64
C PRO A 24 23.51 14.55 16.98
N SER A 25 24.59 15.33 17.12
CA SER A 25 25.92 15.00 16.60
C SER A 25 26.59 13.83 17.33
N SER A 26 26.15 13.52 18.55
CA SER A 26 26.65 12.42 19.39
C SER A 26 25.78 11.16 19.33
N LEU A 27 24.64 11.19 18.63
CA LEU A 27 23.76 10.02 18.48
C LEU A 27 24.47 8.77 17.95
N PRO A 28 25.36 8.82 16.93
CA PRO A 28 26.03 7.61 16.45
C PRO A 28 26.87 6.92 17.53
N SER A 29 27.60 7.70 18.33
CA SER A 29 28.41 7.18 19.44
C SER A 29 27.56 6.67 20.60
N GLY A 30 26.46 7.37 20.93
CA GLY A 30 25.53 6.93 21.96
C GLY A 30 24.86 5.61 21.57
N ALA A 31 24.30 5.55 20.36
CA ALA A 31 23.69 4.33 19.83
C ALA A 31 24.66 3.14 19.77
N ALA A 32 25.96 3.38 19.51
CA ALA A 32 26.98 2.34 19.51
C ALA A 32 27.26 1.73 20.90
N ALA A 33 26.85 2.39 21.97
CA ALA A 33 26.98 1.90 23.35
C ALA A 33 25.79 1.03 23.80
N LEU A 34 24.70 0.98 23.02
CA LEU A 34 23.53 0.15 23.32
C LEU A 34 23.89 -1.34 23.27
N SER A 35 23.26 -2.12 24.15
CA SER A 35 23.26 -3.58 24.03
C SER A 35 22.47 -4.03 22.80
N ASP A 36 22.76 -5.22 22.26
CA ASP A 36 22.00 -5.79 21.13
C ASP A 36 20.49 -5.86 21.44
N ALA A 37 20.13 -6.21 22.68
CA ALA A 37 18.72 -6.25 23.10
C ALA A 37 18.09 -4.85 23.06
N SER A 38 18.80 -3.84 23.54
CA SER A 38 18.38 -2.44 23.50
C SER A 38 18.26 -1.92 22.06
N VAL A 39 19.19 -2.27 21.17
CA VAL A 39 19.12 -1.92 19.75
C VAL A 39 17.84 -2.46 19.12
N LEU A 40 17.50 -3.72 19.36
CA LEU A 40 16.27 -4.32 18.85
C LEU A 40 15.01 -3.65 19.42
N GLU A 41 15.01 -3.28 20.71
CA GLU A 41 13.90 -2.57 21.34
C GLU A 41 13.72 -1.16 20.78
N VAL A 42 14.80 -0.38 20.70
CA VAL A 42 14.84 0.96 20.10
C VAL A 42 14.37 0.92 18.66
N LEU A 43 14.84 -0.04 17.85
CA LEU A 43 14.40 -0.21 16.47
C LEU A 43 12.89 -0.43 16.37
N ARG A 44 12.30 -1.25 17.25
CA ARG A 44 10.84 -1.47 17.27
C ARG A 44 10.08 -0.20 17.63
N GLU A 45 10.52 0.55 18.63
CA GLU A 45 9.83 1.76 19.06
C GLU A 45 9.95 2.90 18.04
N VAL A 46 11.14 3.15 17.50
CA VAL A 46 11.36 4.15 16.44
C VAL A 46 10.55 3.80 15.19
N THR A 47 10.54 2.52 14.78
CA THR A 47 9.73 2.06 13.66
C THR A 47 8.24 2.21 13.95
N GLY A 48 7.81 1.94 15.18
CA GLY A 48 6.44 2.17 15.63
C GLY A 48 6.01 3.64 15.47
N ILE A 49 6.85 4.58 15.91
CA ILE A 49 6.62 6.03 15.77
C ILE A 49 6.57 6.42 14.29
N ALA A 50 7.51 5.92 13.48
CA ALA A 50 7.55 6.20 12.05
C ALA A 50 6.26 5.70 11.35
N ASN A 51 5.79 4.50 11.69
CA ASN A 51 4.54 3.94 11.16
C ASN A 51 3.31 4.75 11.60
N ASP A 52 3.25 5.19 12.86
CA ASP A 52 2.17 6.08 13.35
C ASP A 52 2.18 7.42 12.61
N ALA A 53 3.36 8.01 12.40
CA ALA A 53 3.51 9.23 11.62
C ALA A 53 3.09 9.02 10.15
N GLU A 54 3.49 7.92 9.51
CA GLU A 54 3.13 7.63 8.11
C GLU A 54 1.62 7.39 7.94
N ARG A 55 0.97 6.74 8.92
CA ARG A 55 -0.49 6.61 8.99
C ARG A 55 -1.15 7.98 9.04
N LEU A 56 -0.73 8.86 9.96
CA LEU A 56 -1.26 10.22 10.06
C LEU A 56 -1.03 11.03 8.78
N GLN A 57 0.18 10.96 8.22
CA GLN A 57 0.54 11.62 6.97
C GLN A 57 -0.36 11.15 5.81
N SER A 58 -0.65 9.86 5.71
CA SER A 58 -1.54 9.32 4.67
C SER A 58 -2.96 9.90 4.79
N VAL A 59 -3.50 10.01 5.99
CA VAL A 59 -4.82 10.63 6.22
C VAL A 59 -4.83 12.09 5.79
N VAL A 60 -3.82 12.86 6.22
CA VAL A 60 -3.70 14.28 5.86
C VAL A 60 -3.49 14.46 4.35
N ALA A 61 -2.71 13.58 3.71
CA ALA A 61 -2.52 13.55 2.27
C ALA A 61 -3.83 13.25 1.51
N GLY A 62 -4.65 12.33 2.03
CA GLY A 62 -6.00 12.07 1.52
C GLY A 62 -6.89 13.31 1.58
N VAL A 63 -6.88 14.03 2.72
CA VAL A 63 -7.65 15.28 2.88
C VAL A 63 -7.13 16.36 1.92
N ALA A 64 -5.81 16.47 1.75
CA ALA A 64 -5.21 17.38 0.80
C ALA A 64 -5.63 17.06 -0.64
N ALA A 65 -5.72 15.78 -1.00
CA ALA A 65 -6.20 15.33 -2.30
C ALA A 65 -7.70 15.64 -2.50
N GLN A 66 -8.54 15.36 -1.52
CA GLN A 66 -9.97 15.71 -1.55
C GLN A 66 -10.18 17.22 -1.75
N ARG A 67 -9.40 18.06 -1.07
CA ARG A 67 -9.45 19.52 -1.21
C ARG A 67 -8.81 20.04 -2.50
N SER A 68 -8.06 19.21 -3.20
CA SER A 68 -7.43 19.53 -4.48
C SER A 68 -8.13 18.89 -5.68
N LYS A 69 -9.39 18.46 -5.52
CA LYS A 69 -10.21 17.94 -6.61
C LYS A 69 -10.33 18.95 -7.74
N ARG A 70 -10.50 18.43 -8.97
CA ARG A 70 -10.63 19.24 -10.19
C ARG A 70 -11.78 20.26 -10.11
N GLU A 71 -12.85 19.90 -9.41
CA GLU A 71 -14.02 20.73 -9.14
C GLU A 71 -13.68 22.05 -8.45
N ASN A 72 -12.65 22.05 -7.60
CA ASN A 72 -12.18 23.26 -6.90
C ASN A 72 -11.28 24.13 -7.78
N GLY A 73 -10.86 23.66 -8.96
CA GLY A 73 -10.01 24.42 -9.90
C GLY A 73 -8.82 25.10 -9.22
N HIS A 74 -8.66 26.41 -9.47
CA HIS A 74 -7.59 27.24 -8.88
C HIS A 74 -7.77 27.54 -7.39
N SER A 75 -8.96 27.31 -6.83
CA SER A 75 -9.22 27.38 -5.38
C SER A 75 -8.87 26.08 -4.63
N GLY A 76 -8.50 25.02 -5.36
CA GLY A 76 -8.06 23.77 -4.75
C GLY A 76 -6.75 23.94 -3.96
N LEU A 77 -6.62 23.20 -2.85
CA LEU A 77 -5.49 23.35 -1.93
C LEU A 77 -4.13 23.33 -2.64
N ALA A 78 -3.86 22.32 -3.48
CA ALA A 78 -2.61 22.23 -4.24
C ALA A 78 -2.38 23.45 -5.16
N ALA A 79 -3.42 23.91 -5.86
CA ALA A 79 -3.31 25.06 -6.76
C ALA A 79 -3.01 26.36 -6.01
N THR A 80 -3.66 26.59 -4.86
CA THR A 80 -3.39 27.77 -4.01
C THR A 80 -1.97 27.80 -3.44
N GLN A 81 -1.34 26.63 -3.34
CA GLN A 81 0.05 26.47 -2.93
C GLN A 81 1.03 26.41 -4.12
N GLY A 82 0.58 26.66 -5.36
CA GLY A 82 1.42 26.69 -6.56
C GLY A 82 1.80 25.32 -7.11
N HIS A 83 1.14 24.25 -6.70
CA HIS A 83 1.43 22.89 -7.14
C HIS A 83 0.42 22.39 -8.19
N ALA A 84 0.93 21.71 -9.22
CA ALA A 84 0.12 21.15 -10.31
C ALA A 84 -0.79 19.97 -9.90
N SER A 85 -0.55 19.36 -8.73
CA SER A 85 -1.35 18.24 -8.22
C SER A 85 -1.19 18.08 -6.70
N PRO A 86 -2.13 17.43 -6.01
CA PRO A 86 -1.96 17.09 -4.59
C PRO A 86 -0.75 16.22 -4.31
N VAL A 87 -0.39 15.33 -5.24
CA VAL A 87 0.84 14.51 -5.15
C VAL A 87 2.09 15.39 -5.16
N ALA A 88 2.13 16.41 -6.02
CA ALA A 88 3.26 17.34 -6.07
C ALA A 88 3.36 18.20 -4.80
N LEU A 89 2.22 18.58 -4.21
CA LEU A 89 2.16 19.26 -2.91
C LEU A 89 2.67 18.36 -1.77
N VAL A 90 2.19 17.11 -1.69
CA VAL A 90 2.65 16.16 -0.65
C VAL A 90 4.14 15.87 -0.80
N GLN A 91 4.62 15.70 -2.04
CA GLN A 91 6.03 15.48 -2.32
C GLN A 91 6.91 16.68 -1.89
N SER A 92 6.47 17.91 -2.15
CA SER A 92 7.24 19.11 -1.78
C SER A 92 7.35 19.28 -0.26
N ILE A 93 6.28 18.95 0.48
CA ILE A 93 6.26 19.04 1.95
C ILE A 93 7.09 17.93 2.59
N THR A 94 6.96 16.69 2.11
CA THR A 94 7.63 15.53 2.72
C THR A 94 9.09 15.40 2.30
N GLY A 95 9.49 16.00 1.18
CA GLY A 95 10.84 15.85 0.61
C GLY A 95 11.14 14.44 0.08
N GLY A 96 10.16 13.55 0.07
CA GLY A 96 10.30 12.15 -0.33
C GLY A 96 10.22 11.93 -1.84
N THR A 97 10.17 10.65 -2.23
CA THR A 97 10.00 10.30 -3.65
C THR A 97 8.57 10.58 -4.12
N ARG A 98 8.41 10.78 -5.43
CA ARG A 98 7.07 10.86 -6.04
C ARG A 98 6.25 9.59 -5.78
N ALA A 99 6.90 8.43 -5.73
CA ALA A 99 6.26 7.16 -5.45
C ALA A 99 5.68 7.10 -4.03
N ASP A 100 6.40 7.66 -3.04
CA ASP A 100 5.92 7.76 -1.66
C ASP A 100 4.72 8.70 -1.55
N ALA A 101 4.81 9.88 -2.17
CA ALA A 101 3.69 10.83 -2.19
C ALA A 101 2.45 10.25 -2.88
N LEU A 102 2.63 9.53 -3.99
CA LEU A 102 1.53 8.81 -4.67
C LEU A 102 0.88 7.77 -3.77
N ARG A 103 1.69 6.97 -3.05
CA ARG A 103 1.20 5.97 -2.12
C ARG A 103 0.42 6.62 -0.97
N GLN A 104 0.97 7.64 -0.33
CA GLN A 104 0.31 8.36 0.78
C GLN A 104 -1.03 8.94 0.35
N VAL A 105 -1.10 9.58 -0.82
CA VAL A 105 -2.35 10.11 -1.38
C VAL A 105 -3.34 8.99 -1.66
N ARG A 106 -2.92 7.90 -2.31
CA ARG A 106 -3.81 6.78 -2.65
C ARG A 106 -4.37 6.08 -1.41
N VAL A 107 -3.52 5.78 -0.43
CA VAL A 107 -3.93 5.20 0.85
C VAL A 107 -4.87 6.16 1.57
N GLY A 108 -4.53 7.44 1.63
CA GLY A 108 -5.35 8.49 2.23
C GLY A 108 -6.75 8.60 1.63
N GLN A 109 -6.86 8.62 0.30
CA GLN A 109 -8.14 8.65 -0.40
C GLN A 109 -8.97 7.39 -0.08
N SER A 110 -8.35 6.21 -0.15
CA SER A 110 -9.03 4.95 0.20
C SER A 110 -9.58 4.92 1.63
N LEU A 111 -8.92 5.58 2.58
CA LEU A 111 -9.40 5.66 3.97
C LEU A 111 -10.56 6.64 4.14
N LEU A 112 -10.58 7.72 3.36
CA LEU A 112 -11.64 8.71 3.39
C LEU A 112 -12.91 8.22 2.68
N ASP A 113 -12.75 7.51 1.56
CA ASP A 113 -13.87 6.98 0.78
C ASP A 113 -14.67 5.94 1.58
N GLY A 114 -14.02 5.13 2.42
CA GLY A 114 -14.70 4.19 3.33
C GLY A 114 -15.31 4.83 4.58
N SER A 115 -15.03 6.10 4.85
CA SER A 115 -15.55 6.85 6.01
C SER A 115 -16.79 7.69 5.69
N ALA A 116 -17.17 7.80 4.41
CA ALA A 116 -18.39 8.48 4.02
C ALA A 116 -19.60 7.58 4.35
N PRO A 117 -20.50 7.94 5.28
CA PRO A 117 -21.81 7.33 5.31
C PRO A 117 -22.47 7.61 3.96
N ASP A 118 -23.17 6.63 3.40
CA ASP A 118 -23.91 6.71 2.14
C ASP A 118 -24.94 7.85 2.21
N ALA A 119 -24.50 9.08 1.95
CA ALA A 119 -25.33 10.27 1.85
C ALA A 119 -25.95 10.29 0.44
N GLY A 120 -26.78 9.27 0.19
CA GLY A 120 -27.35 8.96 -1.12
C GLY A 120 -28.71 8.28 -1.06
N ALA A 121 -29.42 8.34 0.07
CA ALA A 121 -30.82 7.92 0.18
C ALA A 121 -31.67 9.08 0.71
N ALA A 122 -31.75 10.17 -0.07
CA ALA A 122 -32.74 11.21 0.15
C ALA A 122 -33.12 11.89 -1.18
N SER A 123 -33.91 11.19 -2.01
CA SER A 123 -34.91 11.87 -2.84
C SER A 123 -36.14 10.98 -3.04
N GLY A 124 -37.19 11.29 -2.27
CA GLY A 124 -38.62 11.16 -2.59
C GLY A 124 -39.16 9.87 -3.22
N ALA A 125 -39.78 9.02 -2.39
CA ALA A 125 -41.04 8.34 -2.72
C ALA A 125 -41.78 7.94 -1.42
N GLU A 126 -43.10 8.13 -1.43
CA GLU A 126 -44.07 8.00 -0.32
C GLU A 126 -44.20 6.58 0.30
N PRO A 127 -44.83 6.45 1.50
CA PRO A 127 -44.74 5.24 2.30
C PRO A 127 -45.79 4.19 1.90
N ALA A 128 -45.33 3.01 1.50
CA ALA A 128 -46.15 1.80 1.43
C ALA A 128 -45.72 0.80 2.52
N ARG A 129 -46.72 0.21 3.17
CA ARG A 129 -46.66 -0.52 4.43
C ARG A 129 -45.82 -1.81 4.38
N ALA A 130 -44.99 -1.96 5.40
CA ALA A 130 -44.56 -3.15 6.13
C ALA A 130 -44.76 -4.54 5.47
N THR A 131 -43.65 -5.12 5.01
CA THR A 131 -43.29 -6.50 5.32
C THR A 131 -41.96 -6.47 6.06
N ASP A 132 -42.01 -6.88 7.33
CA ASP A 132 -40.91 -7.03 8.27
C ASP A 132 -40.17 -8.34 7.95
N ASP A 133 -39.14 -8.26 7.11
CA ASP A 133 -37.98 -9.17 7.08
C ASP A 133 -36.93 -8.63 6.10
N SER A 134 -35.92 -7.90 6.60
CA SER A 134 -34.63 -7.74 5.92
C SER A 134 -33.64 -7.09 6.89
N PRO A 135 -32.52 -7.75 7.26
CA PRO A 135 -31.38 -7.03 7.78
C PRO A 135 -30.77 -6.25 6.61
N ASP A 136 -31.23 -5.01 6.42
CA ASP A 136 -30.53 -4.04 5.56
C ASP A 136 -29.25 -3.60 6.28
N THR A 137 -28.32 -4.54 6.43
CA THR A 137 -26.93 -4.23 6.71
C THR A 137 -26.32 -3.91 5.36
N THR A 138 -26.12 -2.62 5.06
CA THR A 138 -25.21 -2.17 4.00
C THR A 138 -23.92 -2.96 4.15
N ARG A 139 -23.70 -3.97 3.30
CA ARG A 139 -22.60 -4.92 3.46
C ARG A 139 -21.31 -4.13 3.40
N ALA A 140 -20.50 -4.23 4.45
CA ALA A 140 -19.24 -3.50 4.54
C ALA A 140 -18.37 -3.74 3.29
N PRO A 141 -17.61 -2.75 2.81
CA PRO A 141 -16.77 -2.92 1.64
C PRO A 141 -15.73 -4.01 1.88
N TRP A 142 -15.33 -4.73 0.83
CA TRP A 142 -14.40 -5.86 0.91
C TRP A 142 -13.06 -5.52 1.60
N HIS A 143 -12.63 -4.26 1.51
CA HIS A 143 -11.38 -3.77 2.07
C HIS A 143 -11.51 -3.21 3.50
N ALA A 144 -12.69 -3.30 4.13
CA ALA A 144 -12.89 -2.90 5.52
C ALA A 144 -11.90 -3.55 6.51
N PRO A 145 -11.54 -4.86 6.39
CA PRO A 145 -10.53 -5.47 7.26
C PRO A 145 -9.15 -4.82 7.12
N LEU A 146 -8.76 -4.39 5.92
CA LEU A 146 -7.48 -3.72 5.68
C LEU A 146 -7.41 -2.38 6.39
N GLN A 147 -8.49 -1.60 6.32
CA GLN A 147 -8.59 -0.32 7.03
C GLN A 147 -8.52 -0.53 8.54
N ALA A 148 -9.30 -1.48 9.08
CA ALA A 148 -9.28 -1.81 10.50
C ALA A 148 -7.88 -2.27 10.97
N ALA A 149 -7.18 -3.08 10.17
CA ALA A 149 -5.82 -3.52 10.46
C ALA A 149 -4.80 -2.37 10.43
N LEU A 150 -4.92 -1.44 9.49
CA LEU A 150 -4.10 -0.24 9.43
C LEU A 150 -4.33 0.64 10.68
N TRP A 151 -5.57 0.87 11.08
CA TRP A 151 -5.91 1.67 12.26
C TRP A 151 -5.49 1.02 13.57
N ALA A 152 -5.58 -0.30 13.66
CA ALA A 152 -5.08 -1.07 14.79
C ALA A 152 -3.54 -1.14 14.84
N GLY A 153 -2.85 -0.62 13.81
CA GLY A 153 -1.42 -0.63 13.69
C GLY A 153 -0.81 -1.99 13.33
N ARG A 154 -1.64 -2.96 12.91
CA ARG A 154 -1.23 -4.29 12.45
C ARG A 154 -0.65 -4.29 11.04
N LEU A 155 -1.03 -3.31 10.23
CA LEU A 155 -0.43 -3.03 8.93
C LEU A 155 0.30 -1.69 8.94
N THR A 156 1.38 -1.61 8.16
CA THR A 156 1.91 -0.33 7.66
C THR A 156 1.10 0.14 6.46
N THR A 157 1.23 1.42 6.10
CA THR A 157 0.62 2.00 4.90
C THR A 157 1.13 1.34 3.61
N ALA A 158 2.41 0.94 3.59
CA ALA A 158 3.02 0.22 2.48
C ALA A 158 2.46 -1.19 2.31
N GLN A 159 2.27 -1.94 3.40
CA GLN A 159 1.62 -3.25 3.37
C GLN A 159 0.15 -3.12 2.95
N HIS A 160 -0.58 -2.15 3.50
CA HIS A 160 -1.96 -1.86 3.10
C HIS A 160 -2.08 -1.57 1.60
N ASP A 161 -1.26 -0.66 1.05
CA ASP A 161 -1.25 -0.37 -0.40
C ASP A 161 -0.88 -1.59 -1.23
N ALA A 162 0.12 -2.37 -0.82
CA ALA A 162 0.55 -3.57 -1.52
C ALA A 162 -0.57 -4.63 -1.61
N ILE A 163 -1.28 -4.86 -0.50
CA ILE A 163 -2.40 -5.81 -0.45
C ILE A 163 -3.57 -5.28 -1.28
N ARG A 164 -4.02 -4.04 -1.03
CA ARG A 164 -5.19 -3.47 -1.72
C ARG A 164 -4.96 -3.38 -3.23
N SER A 165 -3.81 -2.86 -3.66
CA SER A 165 -3.48 -2.75 -5.10
C SER A 165 -3.19 -4.10 -5.75
N GLY A 166 -2.71 -5.08 -4.99
CA GLY A 166 -2.47 -6.44 -5.48
C GLY A 166 -3.76 -7.22 -5.69
N LEU A 167 -4.70 -7.15 -4.74
CA LEU A 167 -6.02 -7.77 -4.83
C LEU A 167 -6.92 -7.09 -5.88
N GLY A 168 -6.82 -5.77 -6.05
CA GLY A 168 -7.70 -5.04 -6.97
C GLY A 168 -9.17 -5.08 -6.54
N GLU A 169 -10.07 -4.67 -7.42
CA GLU A 169 -11.50 -4.68 -7.16
C GLU A 169 -12.13 -6.06 -7.44
N PRO A 170 -13.20 -6.45 -6.71
CA PRO A 170 -13.86 -7.75 -6.82
C PRO A 170 -14.79 -7.82 -8.06
N GLU A 171 -14.22 -7.68 -9.25
CA GLU A 171 -14.94 -7.67 -10.54
C GLU A 171 -14.84 -9.03 -11.26
N ALA A 172 -14.88 -10.14 -10.51
CA ALA A 172 -14.74 -11.49 -11.05
C ALA A 172 -15.90 -11.87 -11.98
N GLU A 173 -15.60 -12.21 -13.23
CA GLU A 173 -16.62 -12.54 -14.23
C GLU A 173 -17.33 -13.86 -13.88
N GLY A 174 -18.66 -13.89 -13.99
CA GLY A 174 -19.47 -15.07 -13.72
C GLY A 174 -19.68 -15.39 -12.24
N VAL A 175 -19.14 -14.57 -11.33
CA VAL A 175 -19.37 -14.66 -9.89
C VAL A 175 -20.38 -13.59 -9.48
N ASP A 176 -21.31 -13.91 -8.57
CA ASP A 176 -22.21 -12.89 -8.07
C ASP A 176 -21.41 -11.82 -7.29
N PRO A 177 -21.71 -10.51 -7.46
CA PRO A 177 -20.91 -9.45 -6.85
C PRO A 177 -20.80 -9.55 -5.33
N ALA A 178 -21.84 -10.09 -4.68
CA ALA A 178 -21.91 -10.19 -3.23
C ALA A 178 -20.94 -11.26 -2.70
N SER A 179 -20.81 -12.39 -3.39
CA SER A 179 -19.83 -13.45 -3.10
C SER A 179 -18.41 -13.02 -3.47
N ALA A 180 -18.22 -12.28 -4.57
CA ALA A 180 -16.92 -11.74 -4.94
C ALA A 180 -16.39 -10.81 -3.84
N VAL A 181 -17.23 -9.90 -3.33
CA VAL A 181 -16.88 -9.01 -2.20
C VAL A 181 -16.47 -9.81 -0.95
N LEU A 182 -17.20 -10.88 -0.61
CA LEU A 182 -16.87 -11.74 0.53
C LEU A 182 -15.53 -12.46 0.33
N ALA A 183 -15.30 -13.03 -0.85
CA ALA A 183 -14.05 -13.73 -1.16
C ALA A 183 -12.83 -12.80 -1.10
N TRP A 184 -12.95 -11.56 -1.60
CA TRP A 184 -11.89 -10.55 -1.48
C TRP A 184 -11.63 -10.16 -0.03
N SER A 185 -12.69 -10.03 0.79
CA SER A 185 -12.56 -9.75 2.22
C SER A 185 -11.78 -10.87 2.94
N VAL A 186 -12.09 -12.14 2.66
CA VAL A 186 -11.36 -13.29 3.24
C VAL A 186 -9.91 -13.35 2.77
N ALA A 187 -9.65 -13.05 1.50
CA ALA A 187 -8.27 -12.97 0.99
C ALA A 187 -7.49 -11.82 1.65
N ALA A 188 -8.13 -10.68 1.89
CA ALA A 188 -7.54 -9.56 2.63
C ALA A 188 -7.20 -9.96 4.07
N GLU A 189 -8.08 -10.66 4.78
CA GLU A 189 -7.81 -11.17 6.13
C GLU A 189 -6.61 -12.14 6.16
N THR A 190 -6.55 -13.05 5.20
CA THR A 190 -5.41 -13.98 5.06
C THR A 190 -4.09 -13.22 4.90
N LEU A 191 -4.06 -12.19 4.04
CA LEU A 191 -2.85 -11.39 3.81
C LEU A 191 -2.49 -10.51 5.01
N ILE A 192 -3.47 -10.09 5.82
CA ILE A 192 -3.21 -9.40 7.09
C ILE A 192 -2.49 -10.34 8.05
N ASP A 193 -2.93 -11.59 8.16
CA ASP A 193 -2.29 -12.58 9.03
C ASP A 193 -0.86 -12.89 8.56
N GLU A 194 -0.63 -13.01 7.25
CA GLU A 194 0.71 -13.15 6.67
C GLU A 194 1.60 -11.93 6.99
N ALA A 195 1.05 -10.71 6.92
CA ALA A 195 1.78 -9.49 7.27
C ALA A 195 2.17 -9.46 8.76
N VAL A 196 1.27 -9.88 9.65
CA VAL A 196 1.54 -9.99 11.10
C VAL A 196 2.57 -11.07 11.39
N ALA A 197 2.62 -12.15 10.60
CA ALA A 197 3.64 -13.19 10.68
C ALA A 197 5.02 -12.74 10.14
N GLY A 198 5.12 -11.53 9.58
CA GLY A 198 6.39 -10.92 9.15
C GLY A 198 6.64 -10.93 7.63
N ALA A 199 5.61 -11.17 6.81
CA ALA A 199 5.75 -11.07 5.36
C ALA A 199 6.14 -9.65 4.92
N SER A 200 7.11 -9.58 4.00
CA SER A 200 7.57 -8.34 3.39
C SER A 200 6.52 -7.73 2.46
N VAL A 201 6.67 -6.44 2.13
CA VAL A 201 5.78 -5.73 1.21
C VAL A 201 5.78 -6.37 -0.18
N GLU A 202 6.93 -6.87 -0.63
CA GLU A 202 7.13 -7.56 -1.91
C GLU A 202 6.40 -8.91 -1.94
N GLU A 203 6.52 -9.69 -0.86
CA GLU A 203 5.82 -10.96 -0.71
C GLU A 203 4.31 -10.75 -0.67
N LEU A 204 3.82 -9.80 0.13
CA LEU A 204 2.40 -9.47 0.20
C LEU A 204 1.85 -9.00 -1.14
N ARG A 205 2.59 -8.17 -1.89
CA ARG A 205 2.19 -7.74 -3.23
C ARG A 205 2.10 -8.91 -4.21
N SER A 206 3.07 -9.83 -4.15
CA SER A 206 3.08 -11.04 -4.97
C SER A 206 1.89 -11.94 -4.61
N ARG A 207 1.70 -12.21 -3.32
CA ARG A 207 0.64 -13.07 -2.79
C ARG A 207 -0.76 -12.51 -3.07
N ALA A 208 -0.95 -11.21 -2.92
CA ALA A 208 -2.20 -10.55 -3.25
C ALA A 208 -2.61 -10.76 -4.71
N ARG A 209 -1.66 -10.66 -5.65
CA ARG A 209 -1.92 -10.94 -7.07
C ARG A 209 -2.25 -12.41 -7.31
N GLN A 210 -1.53 -13.32 -6.66
CA GLN A 210 -1.82 -14.76 -6.76
C GLN A 210 -3.21 -15.10 -6.23
N LEU A 211 -3.61 -14.55 -5.08
CA LEU A 211 -4.95 -14.74 -4.53
C LEU A 211 -6.01 -14.17 -5.47
N ARG A 212 -5.79 -12.96 -6.02
CA ARG A 212 -6.68 -12.40 -7.04
C ARG A 212 -6.82 -13.33 -8.24
N ASP A 213 -5.73 -13.86 -8.77
CA ASP A 213 -5.78 -14.73 -9.95
C ASP A 213 -6.44 -16.08 -9.65
N ILE A 214 -6.39 -16.57 -8.40
CA ILE A 214 -7.15 -17.74 -7.94
C ILE A 214 -8.65 -17.43 -7.85
N LEU A 215 -8.99 -16.24 -7.34
CA LEU A 215 -10.39 -15.81 -7.15
C LEU A 215 -11.07 -15.39 -8.45
N ASP A 216 -10.31 -14.88 -9.41
CA ASP A 216 -10.76 -14.44 -10.73
C ASP A 216 -9.90 -15.07 -11.84
N PRO A 217 -10.16 -16.35 -12.18
CA PRO A 217 -9.42 -17.05 -13.24
C PRO A 217 -9.65 -16.45 -14.63
N VAL A 218 -10.86 -15.95 -14.91
CA VAL A 218 -11.21 -15.34 -16.20
C VAL A 218 -10.44 -14.03 -16.40
N GLY A 219 -10.46 -13.15 -15.41
CA GLY A 219 -9.65 -11.94 -15.47
C GLY A 219 -8.15 -12.24 -15.37
N ALA A 220 -7.72 -13.34 -14.75
CA ALA A 220 -6.32 -13.76 -14.81
C ALA A 220 -5.88 -14.08 -16.25
N GLU A 221 -6.72 -14.81 -17.00
CA GLU A 221 -6.50 -15.09 -18.42
C GLU A 221 -6.48 -13.80 -19.24
N ASN A 222 -7.45 -12.90 -19.04
CA ASN A 222 -7.48 -11.60 -19.74
C ASN A 222 -6.21 -10.79 -19.45
N ARG A 223 -5.78 -10.72 -18.19
CA ARG A 223 -4.54 -10.03 -17.79
C ARG A 223 -3.30 -10.70 -18.40
N PHE A 224 -3.29 -12.02 -18.56
CA PHE A 224 -2.21 -12.75 -19.23
C PHE A 224 -2.17 -12.40 -20.73
N GLN A 225 -3.31 -12.45 -21.43
CA GLN A 225 -3.41 -12.07 -22.83
C GLN A 225 -2.98 -10.62 -23.06
N GLU A 226 -3.43 -9.67 -22.22
CA GLU A 226 -2.97 -8.29 -22.31
C GLU A 226 -1.46 -8.13 -22.16
N ARG A 227 -0.83 -8.85 -21.24
CA ARG A 227 0.64 -8.82 -21.08
C ARG A 227 1.33 -9.43 -22.30
N TYR A 228 0.77 -10.52 -22.83
CA TYR A 228 1.24 -11.14 -24.05
C TYR A 228 1.20 -10.16 -25.24
N GLU A 229 0.10 -9.45 -25.44
CA GLU A 229 -0.05 -8.44 -26.49
C GLU A 229 0.89 -7.24 -26.32
N LYS A 230 1.15 -6.82 -25.07
CA LYS A 230 2.04 -5.69 -24.74
C LYS A 230 3.53 -6.04 -24.87
N ARG A 231 3.90 -7.27 -25.23
CA ARG A 231 5.30 -7.68 -25.37
C ARG A 231 6.01 -6.81 -26.41
N SER A 232 7.20 -6.34 -26.06
CA SER A 232 8.00 -5.49 -26.96
C SER A 232 9.48 -5.61 -26.67
N LEU A 233 10.28 -5.51 -27.73
CA LEU A 233 11.74 -5.44 -27.66
C LEU A 233 12.17 -4.17 -28.39
N ARG A 234 12.90 -3.31 -27.68
CA ARG A 234 13.59 -2.17 -28.27
C ARG A 234 15.08 -2.32 -28.03
N THR A 235 15.87 -2.25 -29.08
CA THR A 235 17.33 -2.20 -29.01
C THR A 235 17.83 -0.92 -29.66
N TRP A 236 18.93 -0.38 -29.14
CA TRP A 236 19.60 0.77 -29.74
C TRP A 236 21.09 0.74 -29.41
N ILE A 237 21.84 1.56 -30.14
CA ILE A 237 23.25 1.81 -29.89
C ILE A 237 23.37 3.28 -29.51
N ASP A 238 24.08 3.58 -28.42
CA ASP A 238 24.28 4.96 -28.00
C ASP A 238 25.42 5.67 -28.75
N GLN A 239 25.65 6.93 -28.42
CA GLN A 239 26.70 7.76 -29.03
C GLN A 239 28.13 7.23 -28.80
N HIS A 240 28.32 6.30 -27.87
CA HIS A 240 29.61 5.67 -27.55
C HIS A 240 29.75 4.28 -28.18
N GLY A 241 28.77 3.83 -28.97
CA GLY A 241 28.76 2.49 -29.56
C GLY A 241 28.31 1.38 -28.60
N GLN A 242 27.81 1.71 -27.40
CA GLN A 242 27.33 0.71 -26.46
C GLN A 242 25.94 0.22 -26.88
N HIS A 243 25.75 -1.11 -26.89
CA HIS A 243 24.47 -1.73 -27.20
C HIS A 243 23.57 -1.78 -25.96
N HIS A 244 22.32 -1.36 -26.13
CA HIS A 244 21.28 -1.33 -25.11
C HIS A 244 20.04 -2.10 -25.56
N GLY A 245 19.26 -2.59 -24.58
CA GLY A 245 18.00 -3.27 -24.81
C GLY A 245 16.98 -2.99 -23.71
N HIS A 246 15.73 -2.81 -24.10
CA HIS A 246 14.58 -2.73 -23.21
C HIS A 246 13.53 -3.75 -23.67
N ILE A 247 13.13 -4.64 -22.78
CA ILE A 247 12.18 -5.71 -23.09
C ILE A 247 11.00 -5.67 -22.11
N VAL A 248 9.80 -5.74 -22.67
CA VAL A 248 8.57 -6.05 -21.95
C VAL A 248 8.25 -7.51 -22.26
N PHE A 249 8.33 -8.37 -21.24
CA PHE A 249 8.08 -9.80 -21.35
C PHE A 249 6.61 -10.14 -21.08
N ASP A 250 6.11 -11.19 -21.74
CA ASP A 250 5.04 -12.01 -21.20
C ASP A 250 5.56 -12.94 -20.08
N ASP A 251 4.66 -13.62 -19.39
CA ASP A 251 5.01 -14.42 -18.22
C ASP A 251 5.89 -15.65 -18.57
N GLU A 252 5.69 -16.27 -19.74
CA GLU A 252 6.45 -17.45 -20.17
C GLU A 252 7.88 -17.05 -20.56
N MET A 253 8.04 -16.02 -21.41
CA MET A 253 9.36 -15.50 -21.78
C MET A 253 10.12 -14.95 -20.57
N ALA A 254 9.43 -14.29 -19.63
CA ALA A 254 10.05 -13.80 -18.39
C ALA A 254 10.64 -14.95 -17.56
N LEU A 255 9.87 -16.02 -17.38
CA LEU A 255 10.30 -17.19 -16.61
C LEU A 255 11.47 -17.90 -17.30
N TRP A 256 11.37 -18.13 -18.61
CA TRP A 256 12.43 -18.75 -19.40
C TRP A 256 13.74 -17.95 -19.28
N LEU A 257 13.69 -16.63 -19.48
CA LEU A 257 14.89 -15.79 -19.43
C LEU A 257 15.49 -15.72 -18.01
N ARG A 258 14.64 -15.57 -16.98
CA ARG A 258 15.09 -15.58 -15.57
C ARG A 258 15.76 -16.90 -15.20
N SER A 259 15.18 -18.03 -15.60
CA SER A 259 15.76 -19.35 -15.34
C SER A 259 17.11 -19.52 -16.05
N THR A 260 17.21 -19.04 -17.29
CA THR A 260 18.44 -19.04 -18.09
C THR A 260 19.53 -18.20 -17.42
N PHE A 261 19.22 -16.97 -16.99
CA PHE A 261 20.19 -16.12 -16.27
C PHE A 261 20.60 -16.72 -14.93
N ALA A 262 19.64 -17.24 -14.15
CA ALA A 262 19.93 -17.87 -12.87
C ALA A 262 20.86 -19.08 -13.04
N ALA A 263 20.68 -19.87 -14.10
CA ALA A 263 21.57 -20.99 -14.44
C ALA A 263 22.96 -20.51 -14.87
N ALA A 264 23.03 -19.50 -15.73
CA ALA A 264 24.28 -18.99 -16.30
C ALA A 264 25.15 -18.22 -15.27
N LEU A 265 24.51 -17.46 -14.37
CA LEU A 265 25.17 -16.62 -13.36
C LEU A 265 25.29 -17.31 -12.00
N ARG A 266 24.89 -18.58 -11.88
CA ARG A 266 25.01 -19.33 -10.63
C ARG A 266 26.48 -19.34 -10.19
N PRO A 267 26.80 -18.97 -8.93
CA PRO A 267 28.15 -19.09 -8.42
C PRO A 267 28.65 -20.52 -8.62
N ARG A 268 29.74 -20.70 -9.37
CA ARG A 268 30.41 -21.99 -9.45
C ARG A 268 30.92 -22.32 -8.05
N ARG A 269 30.23 -23.21 -7.35
CA ARG A 269 30.75 -23.82 -6.12
C ARG A 269 31.89 -24.72 -6.55
N GLY A 270 33.09 -24.17 -6.55
CA GLY A 270 34.32 -24.94 -6.74
C GLY A 270 34.40 -26.00 -5.65
N GLY A 271 34.66 -27.23 -6.08
CA GLY A 271 35.17 -28.31 -5.25
C GLY A 271 35.72 -29.39 -6.18
N PRO A 272 36.78 -30.13 -5.80
CA PRO A 272 37.67 -29.98 -4.65
C PRO A 272 38.82 -28.98 -4.88
#